data_AF-A0A0P6RCG9-F1
#
_entry.id   AF-A0A0P6RCG9-F1
#
_cell.length_a   1.000
_cell.length_b   1.000
_cell.length_c   1.000
_cell.angle_alpha   90.00
_cell.angle_beta   90.00
_cell.angle_gamma   90.00
#
_symmetry.space_group_name_H-M   'P 1'
#
loop_
_entity.id
_entity.type
_entity.pdbx_description
1 polymer ?
#
loop_
_entity_poly.entity_id
_entity_poly.type
_entity_poly.pdbx_seq_one_letter_code
_entity_poly.pdbx_strand_id
1 'polypeptide(L)'
;MTTGKPNRLAEKLNADLETVRSDHAALMASQLESFRSDFSSIATSALHTIETDIRFFLSDSRSELERRSETIRRWLTISPWVIVGMVSSWITTVLMASWFWTALTTRSELMELGLTRIEQPGKTWVTLDPDRTELKTCTMAGTPIICIEIKEP
;
A
#
# COMPACT_ATOMS: atom_id res chain seq x y z
N MET A 1 -50.77 -15.79 95.35
CA MET A 1 -50.28 -15.94 93.96
C MET A 1 -51.44 -15.65 93.03
N THR A 2 -51.43 -14.49 92.39
CA THR A 2 -52.54 -13.95 91.60
C THR A 2 -52.58 -14.55 90.20
N THR A 3 -53.75 -15.13 89.88
CA THR A 3 -54.50 -15.10 88.60
C THR A 3 -53.82 -15.58 87.30
N GLY A 4 -54.25 -16.75 86.79
CA GLY A 4 -54.07 -17.18 85.39
C GLY A 4 -55.39 -17.09 84.61
N LYS A 5 -55.59 -16.01 83.84
CA LYS A 5 -56.74 -15.78 82.95
C LYS A 5 -56.39 -16.31 81.54
N PRO A 6 -57.29 -16.98 80.80
CA PRO A 6 -56.94 -17.60 79.52
C PRO A 6 -56.62 -16.55 78.46
N ASN A 7 -55.53 -16.81 77.74
CA ASN A 7 -54.77 -15.93 76.85
C ASN A 7 -55.45 -15.62 75.48
N ARG A 8 -56.75 -15.32 75.47
CA ARG A 8 -57.52 -15.02 74.23
C ARG A 8 -56.99 -13.79 73.46
N LEU A 9 -56.33 -12.88 74.16
CA LEU A 9 -55.72 -11.69 73.55
C LEU A 9 -54.42 -12.05 72.80
N ALA A 10 -53.64 -12.98 73.35
CA ALA A 10 -52.41 -13.46 72.73
C ALA A 10 -52.71 -14.27 71.46
N GLU A 11 -53.77 -15.07 71.46
CA GLU A 11 -54.22 -15.82 70.28
C GLU A 11 -54.72 -14.89 69.16
N LYS A 12 -55.46 -13.84 69.50
CA LYS A 12 -55.89 -12.82 68.54
C LYS A 12 -54.71 -12.02 67.98
N LEU A 13 -53.73 -11.66 68.82
CA LEU A 13 -52.52 -10.98 68.36
C LEU A 13 -51.70 -11.85 67.41
N ASN A 14 -51.61 -13.15 67.70
CA ASN A 14 -50.87 -14.09 66.86
C ASN A 14 -51.53 -14.26 65.49
N ALA A 15 -52.86 -14.33 65.45
CA ALA A 15 -53.61 -14.38 64.20
C ALA A 15 -53.42 -13.11 63.36
N ASP A 16 -53.44 -11.93 63.99
CA ASP A 16 -53.24 -10.64 63.30
C ASP A 16 -51.80 -10.44 62.83
N LEU A 17 -50.83 -10.98 63.58
CA LEU A 17 -49.43 -10.99 63.16
C LEU A 17 -49.21 -11.92 61.95
N GLU A 18 -49.90 -13.06 61.90
CA GLU A 18 -49.82 -14.00 60.79
C GLU A 18 -50.49 -13.46 59.52
N THR A 19 -51.62 -12.74 59.64
CA THR A 19 -52.25 -12.06 58.50
C THR A 19 -51.34 -10.98 57.93
N VAL A 20 -50.79 -10.11 58.78
CA VAL A 20 -49.82 -9.08 58.36
C VAL A 20 -48.60 -9.72 57.69
N ARG A 21 -48.09 -10.83 58.24
CA ARG A 21 -46.97 -11.59 57.66
C ARG A 21 -47.34 -12.15 56.28
N SER A 22 -48.54 -12.69 56.12
CA SER A 22 -49.01 -13.25 54.85
C SER A 22 -49.23 -12.17 53.78
N ASP A 23 -49.77 -11.01 54.16
CA ASP A 23 -49.97 -9.87 53.25
C ASP A 23 -48.62 -9.28 52.82
N HIS A 24 -47.67 -9.16 53.75
CA HIS A 24 -46.30 -8.75 53.41
C HIS A 24 -45.61 -9.76 52.50
N ALA A 25 -45.80 -11.06 52.74
CA ALA A 25 -45.24 -12.10 51.86
C ALA A 25 -45.86 -12.05 50.46
N ALA A 26 -47.16 -11.80 50.34
CA ALA A 26 -47.84 -11.65 49.05
C ALA A 26 -47.37 -10.39 48.28
N LEU A 27 -47.22 -9.26 48.98
CA LEU A 27 -46.67 -8.03 48.40
C LEU A 27 -45.23 -8.25 47.92
N MET A 28 -44.38 -8.88 48.73
CA MET A 28 -43.01 -9.20 48.35
C MET A 28 -42.96 -10.14 47.13
N ALA A 29 -43.83 -11.14 47.06
CA ALA A 29 -43.91 -12.05 45.92
C ALA A 29 -44.33 -11.31 44.64
N SER A 30 -45.35 -10.44 44.72
CA SER A 30 -45.80 -9.66 43.56
C SER A 30 -44.74 -8.67 43.07
N GLN A 31 -43.99 -8.03 44.00
CA GLN A 31 -42.86 -7.17 43.65
C GLN A 31 -41.73 -7.96 42.99
N LEU A 32 -41.41 -9.15 43.50
CA LEU A 32 -40.37 -9.99 42.92
C LEU A 32 -40.72 -10.41 41.48
N GLU A 33 -41.99 -10.75 41.24
CA GLU A 33 -42.49 -11.11 39.91
C GLU A 33 -42.44 -9.92 38.94
N SER A 34 -42.85 -8.73 39.38
CA SER A 34 -42.74 -7.52 38.55
C SER A 34 -41.28 -7.19 38.25
N PHE A 35 -40.39 -7.27 39.25
CA PHE A 35 -38.96 -7.07 39.04
C PHE A 35 -38.37 -8.08 38.04
N ARG A 36 -38.76 -9.35 38.14
CA ARG A 36 -38.32 -10.39 37.21
C ARG A 36 -38.80 -10.10 35.78
N SER A 37 -40.05 -9.71 35.62
CA SER A 37 -40.62 -9.33 34.33
C SER A 37 -39.90 -8.12 33.72
N ASP A 38 -39.71 -7.06 34.51
CA ASP A 38 -39.02 -5.85 34.07
C ASP A 38 -37.57 -6.16 33.70
N PHE A 39 -36.86 -6.96 34.52
CA PHE A 39 -35.50 -7.36 34.23
C PHE A 39 -35.40 -8.18 32.94
N SER A 40 -36.33 -9.10 32.70
CA SER A 40 -36.39 -9.88 31.47
C SER A 40 -36.64 -8.99 30.24
N SER A 41 -37.53 -8.01 30.36
CA SER A 41 -37.81 -7.04 29.30
C SER A 41 -36.58 -6.18 28.99
N ILE A 42 -35.92 -5.65 30.02
CA ILE A 42 -34.70 -4.85 29.89
C ILE A 42 -33.57 -5.67 29.27
N ALA A 43 -33.36 -6.92 29.72
CA ALA A 43 -32.33 -7.80 29.17
C ALA A 43 -32.57 -8.10 27.69
N THR A 44 -33.83 -8.35 27.30
CA THR A 44 -34.20 -8.60 25.90
C THR A 44 -34.00 -7.36 25.04
N SER A 45 -34.39 -6.19 25.53
CA SER A 45 -34.19 -4.91 24.85
C SER A 45 -32.70 -4.56 24.70
N ALA A 46 -31.89 -4.81 25.73
CA ALA A 46 -30.46 -4.63 25.70
C ALA A 46 -29.79 -5.57 24.69
N LEU A 47 -30.16 -6.85 24.66
CA LEU A 47 -29.67 -7.81 23.67
C LEU A 47 -29.99 -7.37 22.25
N HIS A 48 -31.23 -6.95 21.99
CA HIS A 48 -31.63 -6.46 20.68
C HIS A 48 -30.84 -5.22 20.29
N THR A 49 -30.64 -4.28 21.22
CA THR A 49 -29.86 -3.06 20.97
C THR A 49 -28.40 -3.41 20.64
N ILE A 50 -27.78 -4.29 21.41
CA ILE A 50 -26.41 -4.76 21.16
C ILE A 50 -26.30 -5.45 19.79
N GLU A 51 -27.25 -6.32 19.44
CA GLU A 51 -27.27 -7.00 18.15
C GLU A 51 -27.40 -6.01 16.99
N THR A 52 -28.26 -5.01 17.15
CA THR A 52 -28.48 -3.97 16.13
C THR A 52 -27.23 -3.10 15.96
N ASP A 53 -26.60 -2.73 17.06
CA ASP A 53 -25.38 -1.93 17.08
C ASP A 53 -24.21 -2.68 16.43
N ILE A 54 -24.02 -3.97 16.77
CA ILE A 54 -23.02 -4.83 16.14
C ILE A 54 -23.25 -4.92 14.62
N ARG A 55 -24.50 -5.09 14.17
CA ARG A 55 -24.81 -5.12 12.73
C ARG A 55 -24.47 -3.79 12.06
N PHE A 56 -24.82 -2.68 12.69
CA PHE A 56 -24.52 -1.35 12.17
C PHE A 56 -22.99 -1.15 12.05
N PHE A 57 -22.24 -1.40 13.13
CA PHE A 57 -20.77 -1.29 13.13
C PHE A 57 -20.11 -2.19 12.08
N LEU A 58 -20.57 -3.43 11.92
CA LEU A 58 -20.04 -4.33 10.90
C LEU A 58 -20.33 -3.81 9.48
N SER A 59 -21.53 -3.27 9.25
CA SER A 59 -21.91 -2.72 7.94
C SER A 59 -21.13 -1.44 7.60
N ASP A 60 -20.95 -0.56 8.58
CA ASP A 60 -20.20 0.69 8.42
C ASP A 60 -18.72 0.40 8.17
N SER A 61 -18.14 -0.47 9.00
CA SER A 61 -16.74 -0.92 8.86
C SER A 61 -16.50 -1.58 7.51
N ARG A 62 -17.45 -2.37 7.01
CA ARG A 62 -17.35 -3.01 5.68
C ARG A 62 -17.26 -1.98 4.57
N SER A 63 -18.06 -0.92 4.62
CA SER A 63 -18.07 0.13 3.58
C SER A 63 -16.74 0.90 3.54
N GLU A 64 -16.16 1.17 4.72
CA GLU A 64 -14.86 1.83 4.85
C GLU A 64 -13.71 0.90 4.42
N LEU A 65 -13.77 -0.38 4.80
CA LEU A 65 -12.81 -1.40 4.38
C LEU A 65 -12.85 -1.63 2.87
N GLU A 66 -14.03 -1.66 2.25
CA GLU A 66 -14.18 -1.80 0.79
C GLU A 66 -13.50 -0.62 0.07
N ARG A 67 -13.78 0.63 0.48
CA ARG A 67 -13.11 1.83 -0.08
C ARG A 67 -11.59 1.82 0.07
N ARG A 68 -11.11 1.42 1.25
CA ARG A 68 -9.66 1.30 1.50
C ARG A 68 -9.05 0.14 0.71
N SER A 69 -9.76 -0.97 0.54
CA SER A 69 -9.28 -2.12 -0.21
C SER A 69 -9.08 -1.81 -1.70
N GLU A 70 -9.99 -1.05 -2.31
CA GLU A 70 -9.86 -0.60 -3.70
C GLU A 70 -8.67 0.34 -3.87
N THR A 71 -8.49 1.26 -2.91
CA THR A 71 -7.36 2.18 -2.88
C THR A 71 -6.04 1.43 -2.73
N ILE A 72 -5.97 0.45 -1.82
CA ILE A 72 -4.79 -0.39 -1.60
C ILE A 72 -4.49 -1.25 -2.82
N ARG A 73 -5.50 -1.85 -3.46
CA ARG A 73 -5.33 -2.65 -4.68
C ARG A 73 -4.78 -1.79 -5.82
N ARG A 74 -5.28 -0.56 -5.97
CA ARG A 74 -4.79 0.39 -6.98
C ARG A 74 -3.35 0.82 -6.69
N TRP A 75 -3.00 1.10 -5.44
CA TRP A 75 -1.63 1.43 -5.02
C TRP A 75 -0.65 0.27 -5.20
N LEU A 76 -1.03 -0.96 -4.84
CA LEU A 76 -0.23 -2.17 -5.06
C LEU A 76 0.05 -2.43 -6.53
N THR A 77 -0.90 -2.09 -7.41
CA THR A 77 -0.72 -2.26 -8.85
C THR A 77 0.19 -1.17 -9.41
N ILE A 78 0.06 0.09 -8.96
CA ILE A 78 0.81 1.23 -9.49
C ILE A 78 2.25 1.27 -8.96
N SER A 79 2.47 0.91 -7.70
CA SER A 79 3.77 1.04 -7.01
C SER A 79 4.94 0.37 -7.75
N PRO A 80 4.83 -0.88 -8.26
CA PRO A 80 5.92 -1.51 -8.99
C PRO A 80 6.28 -0.77 -10.28
N TRP A 81 5.29 -0.26 -11.02
CA TRP A 81 5.52 0.45 -12.28
C TRP A 81 6.21 1.80 -12.07
N VAL A 82 5.92 2.49 -10.98
CA VAL A 82 6.59 3.76 -10.63
C VAL A 82 8.08 3.52 -10.36
N ILE A 83 8.41 2.45 -9.62
CA ILE A 83 9.81 2.10 -9.32
C ILE A 83 10.55 1.71 -10.60
N VAL A 84 9.95 0.85 -11.43
CA VAL A 84 10.53 0.46 -12.73
C VAL A 84 10.72 1.68 -13.63
N GLY A 85 9.75 2.60 -13.67
CA GLY A 85 9.82 3.85 -14.42
C GLY A 85 10.98 4.74 -13.97
N MET A 86 11.16 4.93 -12.65
CA MET A 86 12.28 5.72 -12.12
C MET A 86 13.64 5.10 -12.46
N VAL A 87 13.79 3.79 -12.23
CA VAL A 87 15.07 3.10 -12.49
C VAL A 87 15.41 3.09 -13.97
N SER A 88 14.44 2.80 -14.84
CA SER A 88 14.65 2.83 -16.29
C SER A 88 15.00 4.23 -16.80
N SER A 89 14.32 5.27 -16.29
CA SER A 89 14.65 6.65 -16.62
C SER A 89 16.08 6.99 -16.21
N TRP A 90 16.52 6.59 -15.01
CA TRP A 90 17.88 6.84 -14.53
C TRP A 90 18.95 6.14 -15.39
N ILE A 91 18.72 4.88 -15.75
CA ILE A 91 19.66 4.13 -16.60
C ILE A 91 19.77 4.81 -17.97
N THR A 92 18.64 5.22 -18.54
CA THR A 92 18.60 5.87 -19.86
C THR A 92 19.34 7.20 -19.86
N THR A 93 19.19 8.02 -18.81
CA THR A 93 19.90 9.31 -18.70
C THR A 93 21.40 9.12 -18.56
N VAL A 94 21.85 8.16 -17.75
CA VAL A 94 23.28 7.86 -17.58
C VAL A 94 23.89 7.34 -18.89
N LEU A 95 23.18 6.45 -19.60
CA LEU A 95 23.65 5.92 -20.89
C LEU A 95 23.75 7.03 -21.95
N MET A 96 22.74 7.89 -22.06
CA MET A 96 22.74 9.04 -22.97
C MET A 96 23.87 10.01 -22.66
N ALA A 97 24.07 10.34 -21.38
CA ALA A 97 25.15 11.21 -20.96
C ALA A 97 26.52 10.60 -21.31
N SER A 98 26.73 9.31 -21.00
CA SER A 98 28.00 8.63 -21.32
C SER A 98 28.26 8.62 -22.83
N TRP A 99 27.27 8.26 -23.64
CA TRP A 99 27.42 8.24 -25.10
C TRP A 99 27.71 9.62 -25.67
N PHE A 100 27.01 10.64 -25.19
CA PHE A 100 27.23 12.03 -25.59
C PHE A 100 28.67 12.48 -25.31
N TRP A 101 29.16 12.23 -24.09
CA TRP A 101 30.53 12.58 -23.72
C TRP A 101 31.57 11.80 -24.53
N THR A 102 31.39 10.48 -24.72
CA THR A 102 32.30 9.67 -25.54
C THR A 102 32.34 10.13 -27.00
N ALA A 103 31.20 10.50 -27.59
CA ALA A 103 31.15 10.99 -28.96
C ALA A 103 31.89 12.33 -29.12
N LEU A 104 31.78 13.20 -28.11
CA LEU A 104 32.45 14.49 -28.09
C LEU A 104 33.97 14.34 -27.93
N THR A 105 34.44 13.50 -26.99
CA THR A 105 35.87 13.27 -26.75
C THR A 105 36.55 12.57 -27.93
N THR A 106 35.89 11.59 -28.54
CA THR A 106 36.45 10.90 -29.72
C THR A 106 36.64 11.86 -30.88
N ARG A 107 35.70 12.81 -31.09
CA ARG A 107 35.85 13.84 -32.12
C ARG A 107 36.97 14.82 -31.80
N SER A 108 37.10 15.26 -30.55
CA SER A 108 38.14 16.23 -30.18
C SER A 108 39.54 15.62 -30.29
N GLU A 109 39.75 14.39 -29.82
CA GLU A 109 41.07 13.77 -29.89
C GLU A 109 41.49 13.40 -31.32
N LEU A 110 40.55 12.96 -32.17
CA LEU A 110 40.84 12.75 -33.59
C LEU A 110 41.24 14.06 -34.28
N MET A 111 40.59 15.16 -33.93
CA MET A 111 40.85 16.48 -34.50
C MET A 111 42.17 17.08 -33.97
N GLU A 112 42.51 16.85 -32.71
CA GLU A 112 43.77 17.29 -32.08
C GLU A 112 44.99 16.49 -32.58
N LEU A 113 44.79 15.22 -32.94
CA LEU A 113 45.79 14.39 -33.62
C LEU A 113 45.89 14.66 -35.14
N GLY A 114 45.14 15.62 -35.69
CA GLY A 114 45.12 15.94 -37.13
C GLY A 114 44.45 14.86 -38.01
N LEU A 115 43.83 13.85 -37.40
CA LEU A 115 43.26 12.70 -38.07
C LEU A 115 41.83 13.00 -38.52
N THR A 116 41.63 13.25 -39.80
CA THR A 116 40.29 13.37 -40.38
C THR A 116 39.82 12.02 -40.92
N ARG A 117 38.62 11.60 -40.52
CA ARG A 117 38.02 10.32 -40.92
C ARG A 117 37.39 10.47 -42.30
N ILE A 118 37.95 9.79 -43.31
CA ILE A 118 37.36 9.73 -44.66
C ILE A 118 36.48 8.47 -44.74
N GLU A 119 35.16 8.66 -44.77
CA GLU A 119 34.20 7.58 -45.01
C GLU A 119 33.99 7.37 -46.51
N GLN A 120 34.53 6.27 -47.05
CA GLN A 120 34.17 5.74 -48.37
C GLN A 120 33.31 4.49 -48.21
N PRO A 121 32.41 4.17 -49.17
CA PRO A 121 31.42 3.12 -49.01
C PRO A 121 32.08 1.77 -48.71
N GLY A 122 32.00 1.35 -47.45
CA GLY A 122 32.44 0.04 -46.96
C GLY A 122 33.81 0.00 -46.25
N LYS A 123 34.59 1.10 -46.17
CA LYS A 123 35.89 1.12 -45.47
C LYS A 123 36.15 2.47 -44.80
N THR A 124 36.56 2.44 -43.53
CA THR A 124 36.99 3.64 -42.78
C THR A 124 38.51 3.72 -42.79
N TRP A 125 39.07 4.79 -43.34
CA TRP A 125 40.50 5.07 -43.31
C TRP A 125 40.75 6.33 -42.46
N VAL A 126 41.87 6.34 -41.74
CA VAL A 126 42.28 7.44 -40.87
C VAL A 126 43.56 8.02 -41.47
N THR A 127 43.51 9.26 -41.96
CA THR A 127 44.64 9.92 -42.63
C THR A 127 45.07 11.15 -41.83
N LEU A 128 46.38 11.33 -41.66
CA LEU A 128 46.98 12.41 -40.84
C LEU A 128 46.83 13.83 -41.45
N ASP A 129 46.56 13.94 -42.76
CA ASP A 129 46.46 15.25 -43.44
C ASP A 129 45.71 15.09 -44.79
N PRO A 130 44.42 15.44 -44.88
CA PRO A 130 43.63 15.24 -46.10
C PRO A 130 44.05 16.17 -47.25
N ASP A 131 44.73 17.27 -46.98
CA ASP A 131 45.17 18.22 -48.01
C ASP A 131 46.49 17.77 -48.67
N ARG A 132 47.26 16.92 -47.98
CA ARG A 132 48.56 16.42 -48.44
C ARG A 132 48.59 14.93 -48.77
N THR A 133 47.56 14.19 -48.42
CA THR A 133 47.50 12.73 -48.65
C THR A 133 46.30 12.33 -49.49
N GLU A 134 46.55 11.65 -50.61
CA GLU A 134 45.51 11.09 -51.48
C GLU A 134 45.61 9.56 -51.50
N LEU A 135 44.47 8.87 -51.41
CA LEU A 135 44.37 7.43 -51.56
C LEU A 135 44.31 7.09 -53.06
N LYS A 136 45.34 6.40 -53.58
CA LYS A 136 45.36 5.88 -54.96
C LYS A 136 45.45 4.36 -54.98
N THR A 137 44.98 3.75 -56.06
CA THR A 137 45.16 2.31 -56.29
C THR A 137 46.47 2.11 -57.05
N CYS A 138 47.46 1.46 -56.44
CA CYS A 138 48.68 1.06 -57.13
C CYS A 138 48.64 -0.43 -57.47
N THR A 139 49.40 -0.83 -58.48
CA THR A 139 49.69 -2.23 -58.76
C THR A 139 51.01 -2.64 -58.15
N MET A 140 50.97 -3.57 -57.19
CA MET A 140 52.17 -4.20 -56.61
C MET A 140 52.15 -5.68 -57.00
N ALA A 141 53.21 -6.15 -57.66
CA ALA A 141 53.33 -7.51 -58.18
C ALA A 141 52.09 -7.99 -59.00
N GLY A 142 51.49 -7.10 -59.79
CA GLY A 142 50.31 -7.40 -60.61
C GLY A 142 48.98 -7.41 -59.86
N THR A 143 48.97 -7.14 -58.55
CA THR A 143 47.75 -7.02 -57.74
C THR A 143 47.43 -5.56 -57.40
N PRO A 144 46.17 -5.11 -57.57
CA PRO A 144 45.76 -3.76 -57.17
C PRO A 144 45.68 -3.67 -55.65
N ILE A 145 46.53 -2.84 -55.06
CA ILE A 145 46.56 -2.50 -53.64
C ILE A 145 46.27 -1.01 -53.45
N ILE A 146 45.74 -0.64 -52.29
CA ILE A 146 45.48 0.76 -51.92
C ILE A 146 46.77 1.34 -51.35
N CYS A 147 47.24 2.44 -51.94
CA CYS A 147 48.41 3.21 -51.51
C CYS A 147 47.99 4.59 -50.99
N ILE A 148 48.84 5.14 -50.13
CA ILE A 148 48.76 6.54 -49.69
C ILE A 148 49.86 7.29 -50.44
N GLU A 149 49.48 8.26 -51.26
CA GLU A 149 50.39 9.20 -51.90
C GLU A 149 50.51 10.45 -51.03
N ILE A 150 51.73 10.76 -50.58
CA ILE A 150 52.03 11.94 -49.78
C ILE A 150 52.66 12.97 -50.74
N LYS A 151 52.00 14.11 -50.94
CA LYS A 151 52.57 15.23 -51.72
C LYS A 151 53.60 15.95 -50.84
N GLU A 152 54.89 15.74 -51.11
CA GLU A 152 55.96 16.55 -50.52
C GLU A 152 55.92 17.99 -51.07
N PRO A 153 56.37 18.98 -50.27
CA PRO A 153 56.37 20.40 -50.67
C PRO A 153 57.31 20.70 -51.84
#